data_AF-A0AAP7A594-F1
#
_entry.id   AF-A0AAP7A594-F1
#
_cell.length_a   1.000
_cell.length_b   1.000
_cell.length_c   1.000
_cell.angle_alpha   90.00
_cell.angle_beta   90.00
_cell.angle_gamma   90.00
#
_symmetry.space_group_name_H-M   'P 1'
#
loop_
_entity.id
_entity.type
_entity.pdbx_description
1 polymer ?
#
loop_
_entity_poly.entity_id
_entity_poly.type
_entity_poly.pdbx_seq_one_letter_code
_entity_poly.pdbx_strand_id
1 'polypeptide(L)'
;MKLDISLLYEKFLSINISNPFYLSEIDARLKTKYSAEELDVSKFDDLKKDPYANYDTIVKAYTIHDSRVIEKLVSLNPPGSITPEVINFLINSSDGIYYSGSTIQGMSNLLGLEASIFGGIKEEDMVLGNGSFEEYLIFLYLLEYIDLGDDILLKETREYYKNEYFI
;
A
#
# COMPACT_ATOMS: atom_id res chain seq x y z
N MET A 1 22.71 5.66 -0.15
CA MET A 1 22.38 4.33 0.40
C MET A 1 22.14 3.39 -0.77
N LYS A 2 22.64 2.15 -0.75
CA LYS A 2 22.32 1.15 -1.77
C LYS A 2 21.71 -0.06 -1.07
N LEU A 3 20.38 -0.15 -1.11
CA LEU A 3 19.65 -1.31 -0.61
C LEU A 3 20.04 -2.54 -1.46
N ASP A 4 20.31 -3.66 -0.81
CA ASP A 4 20.71 -4.88 -1.51
C ASP A 4 19.48 -5.59 -2.07
N ILE A 5 19.21 -5.36 -3.35
CA ILE A 5 18.08 -5.96 -4.06
C ILE A 5 18.19 -7.48 -4.13
N SER A 6 19.40 -8.04 -4.19
CA SER A 6 19.58 -9.50 -4.23
C SER A 6 19.12 -10.11 -2.90
N LEU A 7 19.47 -9.46 -1.78
CA LEU A 7 19.01 -9.87 -0.46
C LEU A 7 17.48 -9.75 -0.31
N LEU A 8 16.88 -8.67 -0.82
CA LEU A 8 15.41 -8.52 -0.82
C LEU A 8 14.75 -9.64 -1.63
N TYR A 9 15.30 -9.99 -2.78
CA TYR A 9 14.78 -11.07 -3.61
C TYR A 9 14.89 -12.43 -2.92
N GLU A 10 16.01 -12.75 -2.27
CA GLU A 10 16.15 -13.97 -1.47
C GLU A 10 15.08 -14.04 -0.36
N LYS A 11 14.82 -12.93 0.31
CA LYS A 11 13.75 -12.85 1.32
C LYS A 11 12.37 -12.99 0.71
N PHE A 12 12.12 -12.35 -0.42
CA PHE A 12 10.87 -12.46 -1.17
C PHE A 12 10.55 -13.92 -1.51
N LEU A 13 11.52 -14.69 -2.01
CA LEU A 13 11.34 -16.12 -2.29
C LEU A 13 11.02 -16.96 -1.05
N SER A 14 11.41 -16.48 0.14
CA SER A 14 11.15 -17.17 1.41
C SER A 14 9.79 -16.84 2.04
N ILE A 15 9.15 -15.73 1.62
CA ILE A 15 7.83 -15.34 2.13
C ILE A 15 6.74 -15.85 1.17
N ASN A 16 5.71 -16.48 1.73
CA ASN A 16 4.55 -16.90 0.94
C ASN A 16 3.53 -15.76 0.87
N ILE A 17 3.84 -14.75 0.06
CA ILE A 17 2.98 -13.59 -0.18
C ILE A 17 2.13 -13.83 -1.43
N SER A 18 0.84 -13.50 -1.35
CA SER A 18 -0.07 -13.58 -2.49
C SER A 18 0.28 -12.53 -3.55
N ASN A 19 0.10 -12.89 -4.81
CA ASN A 19 0.41 -12.04 -5.96
C ASN A 19 -0.56 -12.35 -7.12
N PRO A 20 -1.64 -11.57 -7.30
CA PRO A 20 -2.13 -10.46 -6.47
C PRO A 20 -2.74 -10.92 -5.15
N PHE A 21 -3.09 -9.98 -4.27
CA PHE A 21 -3.72 -10.26 -2.98
C PHE A 21 -5.21 -10.60 -3.10
N TYR A 22 -5.68 -11.54 -2.27
CA TYR A 22 -7.09 -11.79 -2.06
C TYR A 22 -7.73 -10.70 -1.20
N LEU A 23 -8.99 -10.36 -1.44
CA LEU A 23 -9.72 -9.37 -0.63
C LEU A 23 -9.75 -9.70 0.87
N SER A 24 -9.75 -10.98 1.23
CA SER A 24 -9.69 -11.44 2.63
C SER A 24 -8.34 -11.15 3.30
N GLU A 25 -7.24 -11.22 2.55
CA GLU A 25 -5.90 -10.91 3.07
C GLU A 25 -5.75 -9.41 3.28
N ILE A 26 -6.29 -8.61 2.35
CA ILE A 26 -6.31 -7.15 2.47
C ILE A 26 -7.14 -6.74 3.68
N ASP A 27 -8.33 -7.31 3.85
CA ASP A 27 -9.17 -7.08 5.03
C ASP A 27 -8.43 -7.34 6.34
N ALA A 28 -7.83 -8.53 6.46
CA ALA A 28 -7.07 -8.92 7.63
C ALA A 28 -5.90 -7.96 7.89
N ARG A 29 -5.16 -7.59 6.85
CA ARG A 29 -4.03 -6.67 6.98
C ARG A 29 -4.46 -5.27 7.40
N LEU A 30 -5.49 -4.70 6.78
CA LEU A 30 -5.98 -3.36 7.12
C LEU A 30 -6.46 -3.29 8.57
N LYS A 31 -7.23 -4.29 9.01
CA LYS A 31 -7.73 -4.37 10.39
C LYS A 31 -6.62 -4.58 11.42
N THR A 32 -5.63 -5.42 11.12
CA THR A 32 -4.55 -5.76 12.07
C THR A 32 -3.44 -4.71 12.13
N LYS A 33 -2.97 -4.23 10.98
CA LYS A 33 -1.82 -3.32 10.88
C LYS A 33 -2.22 -1.85 11.07
N TYR A 34 -3.41 -1.49 10.60
CA TYR A 34 -3.84 -0.09 10.54
C TYR A 34 -5.09 0.19 11.40
N SER A 35 -5.54 -0.77 12.20
CA SER A 35 -6.74 -0.63 13.03
C SER A 35 -7.95 -0.12 12.22
N ALA A 36 -8.03 -0.52 10.95
CA ALA A 36 -9.02 0.02 10.03
C ALA A 36 -10.41 -0.53 10.37
N GLU A 37 -11.42 0.34 10.33
CA GLU A 37 -12.82 -0.04 10.52
C GLU A 37 -13.52 -0.11 9.17
N GLU A 38 -14.25 -1.20 8.93
CA GLU A 38 -15.03 -1.37 7.71
C GLU A 38 -16.31 -0.52 7.77
N LEU A 39 -16.62 0.18 6.68
CA LEU A 39 -17.78 1.04 6.53
C LEU A 39 -18.68 0.55 5.37
N ASP A 40 -19.95 0.94 5.44
CA ASP A 40 -20.85 0.79 4.29
C ASP A 40 -20.37 1.69 3.13
N VAL A 41 -20.21 1.09 1.95
CA VAL A 41 -19.79 1.76 0.70
C VAL A 41 -20.77 2.87 0.32
N SER A 42 -22.04 2.77 0.70
CA SER A 42 -23.05 3.80 0.42
C SER A 42 -22.76 5.14 1.12
N LYS A 43 -21.88 5.17 2.12
CA LYS A 43 -21.41 6.41 2.76
C LYS A 43 -20.58 7.29 1.82
N PHE A 44 -20.11 6.73 0.71
CA PHE A 44 -19.26 7.37 -0.29
C PHE A 44 -19.97 7.52 -1.64
N ASP A 45 -21.30 7.59 -1.65
CA ASP A 45 -22.14 7.73 -2.84
C ASP A 45 -21.79 8.96 -3.71
N ASP A 46 -21.12 9.96 -3.14
CA ASP A 46 -20.60 11.12 -3.87
C ASP A 46 -19.55 10.73 -4.91
N LEU A 47 -18.79 9.65 -4.68
CA LEU A 47 -17.83 9.10 -5.64
C LEU A 47 -18.49 8.54 -6.92
N LYS A 48 -19.82 8.33 -6.94
CA LYS A 48 -20.54 8.04 -8.20
C LYS A 48 -20.40 9.15 -9.23
N LYS A 49 -20.05 10.37 -8.79
CA LYS A 49 -19.80 11.53 -9.65
C LYS A 49 -18.36 11.60 -10.14
N ASP A 50 -17.45 10.81 -9.56
CA ASP A 50 -16.05 10.75 -9.96
C ASP A 50 -15.88 9.66 -11.04
N PRO A 51 -15.58 10.04 -12.30
CA PRO A 51 -15.41 9.08 -13.39
C PRO A 51 -14.18 8.17 -13.21
N TYR A 52 -13.25 8.50 -12.30
CA TYR A 52 -12.04 7.74 -12.04
C TYR A 52 -12.15 6.81 -10.83
N ALA A 53 -13.15 6.99 -9.96
CA ALA A 53 -13.35 6.16 -8.77
C ALA A 53 -13.85 4.75 -9.10
N ASN A 54 -14.40 4.53 -10.31
CA ASN A 54 -15.00 3.26 -10.75
C ASN A 54 -15.98 2.69 -9.71
N TYR A 55 -16.89 3.55 -9.22
CA TYR A 55 -17.73 3.28 -8.05
C TYR A 55 -18.41 1.91 -8.06
N ASP A 56 -18.92 1.47 -9.21
CA ASP A 56 -19.65 0.20 -9.36
C ASP A 56 -18.79 -1.04 -9.08
N THR A 57 -17.46 -0.90 -9.04
CA THR A 57 -16.53 -1.98 -8.68
C THR A 57 -16.02 -1.89 -7.24
N ILE A 58 -16.45 -0.88 -6.47
CA ILE A 58 -16.07 -0.76 -5.06
C ILE A 58 -16.81 -1.84 -4.25
N VAL A 59 -16.04 -2.74 -3.64
CA VAL A 59 -16.57 -3.88 -2.88
C VAL A 59 -16.42 -3.71 -1.37
N LYS A 60 -15.48 -2.87 -0.92
CA LYS A 60 -15.24 -2.61 0.50
C LYS A 60 -14.78 -1.18 0.72
N ALA A 61 -15.11 -0.60 1.87
CA ALA A 61 -14.62 0.70 2.30
C ALA A 61 -14.14 0.63 3.75
N TYR A 62 -13.03 1.31 4.04
CA TYR A 62 -12.45 1.36 5.38
C TYR A 62 -12.15 2.79 5.79
N THR A 63 -12.25 3.06 7.09
CA THR A 63 -11.79 4.30 7.72
C THR A 63 -10.68 4.01 8.71
N ILE A 64 -9.71 4.92 8.79
CA ILE A 64 -8.60 4.90 9.73
C ILE A 64 -8.56 6.26 10.41
N HIS A 65 -8.68 6.26 11.74
CA HIS A 65 -8.74 7.48 12.54
C HIS A 65 -7.82 7.46 13.78
N ASP A 66 -7.09 6.36 14.02
CA ASP A 66 -6.06 6.32 15.06
C ASP A 66 -4.90 7.23 14.65
N SER A 67 -4.64 8.27 15.44
CA SER A 67 -3.66 9.31 15.10
C SER A 67 -2.24 8.75 14.95
N ARG A 68 -1.86 7.72 15.72
CA ARG A 68 -0.53 7.08 15.63
C ARG A 68 -0.39 6.31 14.33
N VAL A 69 -1.47 5.65 13.90
CA VAL A 69 -1.52 4.96 12.62
C VAL A 69 -1.47 5.96 11.47
N ILE A 70 -2.23 7.06 11.55
CA ILE A 70 -2.22 8.12 10.54
C ILE A 70 -0.82 8.73 10.42
N GLU A 71 -0.16 9.06 11.53
CA GLU A 71 1.22 9.57 11.53
C GLU A 71 2.18 8.62 10.80
N LYS A 72 2.02 7.30 11.00
CA LYS A 72 2.78 6.29 10.24
C LYS A 72 2.42 6.31 8.76
N LEU A 73 1.13 6.33 8.41
CA LEU A 73 0.66 6.31 7.02
C LEU A 73 1.06 7.55 6.22
N VAL A 74 1.22 8.70 6.85
CA VAL A 74 1.69 9.94 6.19
C VAL A 74 3.20 10.15 6.29
N SER A 75 3.95 9.21 6.88
CA SER A 75 5.40 9.37 7.10
C SER A 75 6.22 9.51 5.82
N LEU A 76 5.72 8.96 4.69
CA LEU A 76 6.30 9.09 3.35
C LEU A 76 5.73 10.26 2.54
N ASN A 77 4.81 11.05 3.10
CA ASN A 77 4.32 12.24 2.41
C ASN A 77 5.40 13.34 2.39
N PRO A 78 5.44 14.21 1.36
CA PRO A 78 6.39 15.31 1.29
C PRO A 78 6.30 16.24 2.51
N PRO A 79 7.42 16.87 2.92
CA PRO A 79 7.41 17.89 3.96
C PRO A 79 6.36 18.99 3.67
N GLY A 80 5.60 19.39 4.69
CA GLY A 80 4.55 20.41 4.56
C GLY A 80 3.19 19.87 4.11
N SER A 81 3.06 18.57 3.83
CA SER A 81 1.76 17.94 3.60
C SER A 81 0.86 18.08 4.84
N ILE A 82 -0.42 18.32 4.61
CA ILE A 82 -1.42 18.37 5.69
C ILE A 82 -1.67 16.94 6.17
N THR A 83 -1.50 16.71 7.47
CA THR A 83 -1.91 15.45 8.10
C THR A 83 -3.44 15.42 8.19
N PRO A 84 -4.12 14.44 7.60
CA PRO A 84 -5.57 14.33 7.71
C PRO A 84 -5.97 13.86 9.13
N GLU A 85 -7.19 14.18 9.55
CA GLU A 85 -7.75 13.58 10.78
C GLU A 85 -8.23 12.15 10.55
N VAL A 86 -8.58 11.82 9.30
CA VAL A 86 -9.12 10.51 8.89
C VAL A 86 -8.59 10.16 7.50
N ILE A 87 -8.25 8.90 7.29
CA ILE A 87 -7.96 8.33 5.98
C ILE A 87 -9.05 7.32 5.63
N ASN A 88 -9.69 7.48 4.47
CA ASN A 88 -10.60 6.46 3.94
C ASN A 88 -9.93 5.70 2.79
N PHE A 89 -10.13 4.38 2.77
CA PHE A 89 -9.61 3.50 1.74
C PHE A 89 -10.73 2.65 1.15
N LEU A 90 -11.04 2.87 -0.12
CA LEU A 90 -12.08 2.15 -0.83
C LEU A 90 -11.41 1.19 -1.81
N ILE A 91 -11.81 -0.08 -1.77
CA ILE A 91 -11.21 -1.14 -2.58
C ILE A 91 -12.14 -1.48 -3.73
N ASN A 92 -11.58 -1.45 -4.94
CA ASN A 92 -12.21 -1.95 -6.14
C ASN A 92 -11.81 -3.42 -6.38
N SER A 93 -12.78 -4.21 -6.84
CA SER A 93 -12.57 -5.56 -7.34
C SER A 93 -13.52 -5.82 -8.51
N SER A 94 -12.96 -6.12 -9.68
CA SER A 94 -13.72 -6.43 -10.89
C SER A 94 -14.28 -7.85 -10.91
N ASP A 95 -13.70 -8.78 -10.12
CA ASP A 95 -14.09 -10.19 -10.06
C ASP A 95 -14.63 -10.63 -8.69
N GLY A 96 -14.59 -9.74 -7.69
CA GLY A 96 -15.02 -10.02 -6.32
C GLY A 96 -14.07 -10.91 -5.52
N ILE A 97 -12.87 -11.22 -6.05
CA ILE A 97 -11.88 -12.12 -5.44
C ILE A 97 -10.57 -11.37 -5.17
N TYR A 98 -10.06 -10.66 -6.17
CA TYR A 98 -8.77 -10.00 -6.15
C TYR A 98 -8.92 -8.48 -6.18
N TYR A 99 -7.89 -7.79 -5.69
CA TYR A 99 -7.79 -6.34 -5.80
C TYR A 99 -7.62 -5.90 -7.25
N SER A 100 -8.37 -4.89 -7.68
CA SER A 100 -8.24 -4.30 -9.02
C SER A 100 -8.02 -2.78 -9.01
N GLY A 101 -8.03 -2.14 -7.85
CA GLY A 101 -7.86 -0.70 -7.71
C GLY A 101 -8.33 -0.18 -6.37
N SER A 102 -8.10 1.11 -6.11
CA SER A 102 -8.60 1.75 -4.92
C SER A 102 -8.73 3.26 -5.07
N THR A 103 -9.48 3.85 -4.15
CA THR A 103 -9.52 5.28 -3.90
C THR A 103 -9.06 5.55 -2.47
N ILE A 104 -8.10 6.47 -2.30
CA ILE A 104 -7.62 6.94 -0.98
C ILE A 104 -8.08 8.38 -0.77
N GLN A 105 -8.84 8.64 0.29
CA GLN A 105 -9.13 10.00 0.78
C GLN A 105 -8.24 10.30 1.98
N GLY A 106 -7.68 11.52 2.06
CA GLY A 106 -6.75 11.94 3.11
C GLY A 106 -5.27 11.93 2.69
N MET A 107 -4.94 11.43 1.49
CA MET A 107 -3.60 11.37 0.89
C MET A 107 -2.54 10.67 1.78
N SER A 108 -2.26 9.41 1.49
CA SER A 108 -1.17 8.66 2.13
C SER A 108 -0.34 7.95 1.07
N ASN A 109 0.91 8.39 0.92
CA ASN A 109 1.86 7.75 0.02
C ASN A 109 2.16 6.32 0.47
N LEU A 110 2.29 6.09 1.78
CA LEU A 110 2.54 4.75 2.32
C LEU A 110 1.38 3.80 2.01
N LEU A 111 0.12 4.25 2.15
CA LEU A 111 -1.06 3.47 1.77
C LEU A 111 -1.18 3.29 0.25
N GLY A 112 -0.72 4.27 -0.54
CA GLY A 112 -0.60 4.14 -1.99
C GLY A 112 0.36 3.01 -2.39
N LEU A 113 1.55 2.94 -1.76
CA LEU A 113 2.50 1.83 -1.98
C LEU A 113 1.89 0.48 -1.57
N GLU A 114 1.13 0.47 -0.47
CA GLU A 114 0.43 -0.72 0.03
C GLU A 114 -0.61 -1.21 -0.98
N ALA A 115 -1.37 -0.28 -1.58
CA ALA A 115 -2.33 -0.56 -2.63
C ALA A 115 -1.66 -1.10 -3.92
N SER A 116 -0.47 -0.60 -4.27
CA SER A 116 0.33 -1.15 -5.37
C SER A 116 0.75 -2.60 -5.12
N ILE A 117 1.13 -2.94 -3.88
CA ILE A 117 1.47 -4.33 -3.52
C ILE A 117 0.25 -5.25 -3.67
N PHE A 118 -0.94 -4.79 -3.27
CA PHE A 118 -2.16 -5.60 -3.39
C PHE A 118 -2.49 -5.99 -4.84
N GLY A 119 -2.19 -5.10 -5.79
CA GLY A 119 -2.33 -5.37 -7.23
C GLY A 119 -1.31 -6.37 -7.78
N GLY A 120 -0.24 -6.64 -7.04
CA GLY A 120 0.81 -7.57 -7.43
C GLY A 120 1.63 -7.11 -8.64
N ILE A 121 2.44 -8.02 -9.14
CA ILE A 121 3.27 -7.87 -10.33
C ILE A 121 3.12 -9.09 -11.24
N LYS A 122 3.22 -8.91 -12.55
CA LYS A 122 3.13 -10.03 -13.50
C LYS A 122 4.31 -10.97 -13.34
N GLU A 123 4.05 -12.27 -13.43
CA GLU A 123 5.09 -13.32 -13.26
C GLU A 123 6.27 -13.15 -14.23
N GLU A 124 5.99 -12.75 -15.47
CA GLU A 124 7.00 -12.47 -16.51
C GLU A 124 7.94 -11.30 -16.17
N ASP A 125 7.49 -10.37 -15.33
CA ASP A 125 8.26 -9.21 -14.88
C ASP A 125 9.10 -9.51 -13.62
N MET A 126 8.86 -10.63 -12.94
CA MET A 126 9.50 -11.01 -11.67
C MET A 126 10.94 -11.53 -11.84
N VAL A 127 11.77 -10.74 -12.53
CA VAL A 127 13.17 -11.04 -12.80
C VAL A 127 14.07 -9.91 -12.33
N LEU A 128 15.18 -10.23 -11.66
CA LEU A 128 16.16 -9.22 -11.25
C LEU A 128 16.70 -8.45 -12.47
N GLY A 129 16.86 -7.13 -12.32
CA GLY A 129 17.12 -6.20 -13.41
C GLY A 129 15.87 -5.59 -14.05
N ASN A 130 14.67 -6.10 -13.75
CA ASN A 130 13.41 -5.41 -14.08
C ASN A 130 13.12 -4.35 -13.01
N GLY A 131 13.19 -3.07 -13.39
CA GLY A 131 13.03 -1.96 -12.45
C GLY A 131 11.70 -1.96 -11.69
N SER A 132 10.60 -2.39 -12.30
CA SER A 132 9.29 -2.48 -11.63
C SER A 132 9.26 -3.60 -10.58
N PHE A 133 9.95 -4.71 -10.83
CA PHE A 133 10.06 -5.76 -9.83
C PHE A 133 10.99 -5.39 -8.69
N GLU A 134 12.13 -4.75 -8.98
CA GLU A 134 13.03 -4.26 -7.95
C GLU A 134 12.34 -3.22 -7.06
N GLU A 135 11.57 -2.30 -7.65
CA GLU A 135 10.73 -1.36 -6.90
C GLU A 135 9.70 -2.08 -6.02
N TYR A 136 9.00 -3.09 -6.57
CA TYR A 136 8.06 -3.91 -5.81
C TYR A 136 8.71 -4.57 -4.58
N LEU A 137 9.93 -5.12 -4.73
CA LEU A 137 10.71 -5.67 -3.61
C LEU A 137 11.03 -4.61 -2.54
N ILE A 138 11.35 -3.39 -2.97
CA ILE A 138 11.60 -2.28 -2.04
C ILE A 138 10.32 -1.88 -1.31
N PHE A 139 9.17 -1.86 -1.98
CA PHE A 139 7.88 -1.59 -1.34
C PHE A 139 7.53 -2.63 -0.29
N LEU A 140 7.78 -3.92 -0.59
CA LEU A 140 7.63 -4.99 0.39
C LEU A 140 8.49 -4.76 1.64
N TYR A 141 9.72 -4.27 1.48
CA TYR A 141 10.58 -3.90 2.61
C TYR A 141 10.08 -2.65 3.36
N LEU A 142 9.77 -1.57 2.65
CA LEU A 142 9.25 -0.32 3.22
C LEU A 142 7.99 -0.54 4.05
N LEU A 143 7.14 -1.47 3.63
CA LEU A 143 5.88 -1.84 4.27
C LEU A 143 5.98 -3.07 5.18
N GLU A 144 7.21 -3.49 5.51
CA GLU A 144 7.51 -4.49 6.53
C GLU A 144 6.90 -5.87 6.21
N TYR A 145 6.71 -6.19 4.92
CA TYR A 145 6.46 -7.56 4.46
C TYR A 145 7.75 -8.39 4.45
N ILE A 146 8.85 -7.74 4.08
CA ILE A 146 10.20 -8.28 4.20
C ILE A 146 10.84 -7.63 5.42
N ASP A 147 11.38 -8.47 6.30
CA ASP A 147 12.18 -8.03 7.44
C ASP A 147 13.66 -8.43 7.24
N LEU A 148 14.53 -7.42 7.32
CA LEU A 148 16.00 -7.59 7.27
C LEU A 148 16.64 -7.54 8.66
N GLY A 149 15.88 -7.22 9.71
CA GLY A 149 16.39 -7.06 11.08
C GLY A 149 17.23 -5.79 11.29
N ASP A 150 17.11 -4.81 10.39
CA ASP A 150 17.87 -3.54 10.43
C ASP A 150 16.91 -2.35 10.35
N ASP A 151 16.53 -1.83 11.52
CA ASP A 151 15.65 -0.67 11.67
C ASP A 151 16.30 0.62 11.16
N ILE A 152 17.64 0.71 11.20
CA ILE A 152 18.36 1.89 10.74
C ILE A 152 18.25 1.97 9.21
N LEU A 153 18.53 0.86 8.53
CA LEU A 153 18.39 0.76 7.08
C LEU A 153 16.96 1.04 6.61
N LEU A 154 15.95 0.53 7.33
CA LEU A 154 14.55 0.78 7.00
C LEU A 154 14.23 2.28 7.10
N LYS A 155 14.70 2.94 8.16
CA LYS A 155 14.51 4.37 8.37
C LYS A 155 15.21 5.18 7.27
N GLU A 156 16.46 4.86 6.95
CA GLU A 156 17.20 5.53 5.87
C GLU A 156 16.52 5.35 4.51
N THR A 157 15.98 4.16 4.25
CA THR A 157 15.23 3.87 3.02
C THR A 157 13.95 4.70 2.94
N ARG A 158 13.20 4.81 4.05
CA ARG A 158 12.00 5.67 4.11
C ARG A 158 12.33 7.14 3.86
N GLU A 159 13.39 7.66 4.45
CA GLU A 159 13.82 9.04 4.22
C GLU A 159 14.28 9.28 2.77
N TYR A 160 14.97 8.32 2.14
CA TYR A 160 15.32 8.40 0.73
C TYR A 160 14.07 8.48 -0.15
N TYR A 161 13.09 7.57 0.04
CA TYR A 161 11.86 7.55 -0.75
C TYR A 161 10.98 8.78 -0.55
N LYS A 162 10.92 9.30 0.68
CA LYS A 162 10.21 10.54 0.98
C LYS A 162 10.76 11.73 0.18
N ASN A 163 12.06 11.77 -0.07
CA ASN A 163 12.72 12.89 -0.74
C ASN A 163 12.82 12.74 -2.25
N GLU A 164 12.93 11.53 -2.80
CA GLU A 164 13.24 11.32 -4.23
C GLU A 164 12.03 10.89 -5.08
N TYR A 165 11.02 10.27 -4.47
CA TYR A 165 9.90 9.68 -5.21
C TYR A 165 8.70 10.61 -5.43
N PHE A 166 8.66 11.73 -4.71
CA PHE A 166 7.50 12.63 -4.68
C PHE A 166 7.89 14.11 -4.94
N ILE A 167 8.98 14.35 -5.67
CA ILE A 167 9.32 15.66 -6.27
C ILE A 167 8.64 15.79 -7.64
#